data_AF-A0A813FME5-F1
#
_entry.id   AF-A0A813FME5-F1
#
_cell.length_a   1.000
_cell.length_b   1.000
_cell.length_c   1.000
_cell.angle_alpha   90.00
_cell.angle_beta   90.00
_cell.angle_gamma   90.00
#
_symmetry.space_group_name_H-M   'P 1'
#
loop_
_entity.id
_entity.type
_entity.pdbx_description
1 polymer ?
#
loop_
_entity_poly.entity_id
_entity_poly.type
_entity_poly.pdbx_seq_one_letter_code
_entity_poly.pdbx_strand_id
1 'polypeptide(L)'
;MCLADGLLLILDNVGPAMPFQRVWCAYELLMAFIDEDSKKEPLLLATVAHTQAGTFVLTDGFTDAETIVRDAGFPGDAEAFTSLRELCFPIHVLGKGMNLRLQEAQATEEADRRHILNSVVGKQQHELDEEPPREHETYTKMNAQLGSRFALACFGPAIMKGSDQRLGVARALSADRWRRQLVLDITKLLRERQVAAFDVFVAGLPKDLEHLSLFWKEFVAISSLTALAEKLPISLQQLRLDFNGCRQIINAGVPALAEKLPISLQQLELKFRDCSQISNASVVALTDKMLISL
;
A
#
# COMPACT_ATOMS: atom_id res chain seq x y z
N MET A 1 -16.66 -3.32 -20.18
CA MET A 1 -17.61 -3.84 -19.20
C MET A 1 -16.78 -4.49 -18.11
N CYS A 2 -16.80 -3.97 -16.88
CA CYS A 2 -16.11 -4.64 -15.77
C CYS A 2 -16.98 -5.82 -15.33
N LEU A 3 -16.41 -7.02 -15.24
CA LEU A 3 -17.16 -8.22 -14.87
C LEU A 3 -17.27 -8.41 -13.35
N ALA A 4 -16.47 -7.67 -12.57
CA ALA A 4 -16.46 -7.68 -11.12
C ALA A 4 -15.88 -6.37 -10.57
N ASP A 5 -16.28 -6.00 -9.35
CA ASP A 5 -15.78 -4.81 -8.63
C ASP A 5 -14.56 -5.13 -7.75
N GLY A 6 -14.29 -6.41 -7.48
CA GLY A 6 -13.19 -6.82 -6.64
C GLY A 6 -12.96 -8.33 -6.55
N LEU A 7 -11.95 -8.72 -5.78
CA LEU A 7 -11.58 -10.08 -5.45
C LEU A 7 -11.74 -10.37 -3.95
N LEU A 8 -12.23 -11.56 -3.64
CA LEU A 8 -12.28 -12.10 -2.28
C LEU A 8 -11.24 -13.21 -2.11
N LEU A 9 -10.22 -12.96 -1.31
CA LEU A 9 -9.18 -13.92 -0.96
C LEU A 9 -9.44 -14.53 0.41
N ILE A 10 -9.75 -15.82 0.47
CA ILE A 10 -10.03 -16.54 1.73
C ILE A 10 -8.79 -17.33 2.16
N LEU A 11 -8.18 -16.90 3.26
CA LEU A 11 -6.98 -17.48 3.85
C LEU A 11 -7.33 -18.40 5.03
N ASP A 12 -6.71 -19.57 5.05
CA ASP A 12 -6.62 -20.43 6.22
C ASP A 12 -5.61 -19.86 7.22
N ASN A 13 -6.04 -19.69 8.48
CA ASN A 13 -5.19 -19.06 9.50
C ASN A 13 -4.17 -20.01 10.14
N VAL A 14 -4.40 -21.33 10.08
CA VAL A 14 -3.56 -22.35 10.73
C VAL A 14 -2.67 -23.08 9.73
N GLY A 15 -3.09 -23.16 8.47
CA GLY A 15 -2.29 -23.76 7.41
C GLY A 15 -1.37 -22.73 6.74
N PRO A 16 -0.68 -23.11 5.66
CA PRO A 16 0.38 -22.32 5.07
C PRO A 16 -0.13 -21.09 4.29
N ALA A 17 -1.33 -20.57 4.59
CA ALA A 17 -2.05 -19.64 3.75
C ALA A 17 -2.13 -20.23 2.33
N MET A 18 -2.81 -21.37 2.21
CA MET A 18 -2.90 -22.24 1.04
C MET A 18 -3.08 -21.49 -0.30
N PRO A 19 -3.90 -20.43 -0.41
CA PRO A 19 -3.96 -19.67 -1.66
C PRO A 19 -2.61 -19.14 -2.14
N PHE A 20 -1.70 -18.78 -1.23
CA PHE A 20 -0.34 -18.34 -1.57
C PHE A 20 0.58 -19.47 -2.04
N GLN A 21 0.18 -20.72 -1.85
CA GLN A 21 0.89 -21.88 -2.37
C GLN A 21 0.30 -22.40 -3.68
N ARG A 22 -0.87 -21.91 -4.09
CA ARG A 22 -1.56 -22.40 -5.29
C ARG A 22 -1.31 -21.48 -6.46
N VAL A 23 -0.70 -22.01 -7.51
CA VAL A 23 -0.34 -21.24 -8.70
C VAL A 23 -1.56 -20.58 -9.36
N TRP A 24 -2.72 -21.27 -9.34
CA TRP A 24 -3.98 -20.71 -9.85
C TRP A 24 -4.43 -19.47 -9.08
N CYS A 25 -4.45 -19.54 -7.75
CA CYS A 25 -4.83 -18.40 -6.91
C CYS A 25 -3.86 -17.22 -7.06
N ALA A 26 -2.55 -17.51 -7.13
CA ALA A 26 -1.55 -16.48 -7.39
C ALA A 26 -1.73 -15.84 -8.77
N TYR A 27 -2.02 -16.64 -9.80
CA TYR A 27 -2.32 -16.16 -11.15
C TYR A 27 -3.56 -15.29 -11.19
N GLU A 28 -4.66 -15.67 -10.54
CA GLU A 28 -5.89 -14.87 -10.48
C GLU A 28 -5.65 -13.51 -9.80
N LEU A 29 -4.94 -13.50 -8.66
CA LEU A 29 -4.54 -12.27 -7.99
C LEU A 29 -3.70 -11.40 -8.93
N LEU A 30 -2.76 -12.00 -9.67
CA LEU A 30 -1.94 -11.27 -10.64
C LEU A 30 -2.78 -10.66 -11.75
N MET A 31 -3.66 -11.43 -12.38
CA MET A 31 -4.49 -10.93 -13.48
C MET A 31 -5.41 -9.78 -13.03
N ALA A 32 -5.86 -9.80 -11.77
CA ALA A 32 -6.62 -8.69 -11.22
C ALA A 32 -5.78 -7.41 -11.03
N PHE A 33 -4.53 -7.54 -10.59
CA PHE A 33 -3.68 -6.37 -10.28
C PHE A 33 -2.75 -5.93 -11.41
N ILE A 34 -2.66 -6.68 -12.52
CA ILE A 34 -1.93 -6.23 -13.72
C ILE A 34 -2.51 -4.90 -14.20
N ASP A 35 -1.60 -3.97 -14.46
CA ASP A 35 -1.84 -2.63 -14.99
C ASP A 35 -2.89 -1.84 -14.20
N GLU A 36 -3.00 -2.07 -12.89
CA GLU A 36 -3.93 -1.35 -12.00
C GLU A 36 -3.75 0.18 -12.10
N ASP A 37 -2.52 0.66 -12.27
CA ASP A 37 -2.18 2.08 -12.48
C ASP A 37 -2.83 2.67 -13.77
N SER A 38 -3.24 1.83 -14.72
CA SER A 38 -3.93 2.24 -15.96
C SER A 38 -5.46 2.16 -15.87
N LYS A 39 -6.00 1.53 -14.81
CA LYS A 39 -7.44 1.35 -14.62
C LYS A 39 -8.04 2.62 -14.00
N LYS A 40 -9.21 3.03 -14.49
CA LYS A 40 -9.96 4.17 -13.91
C LYS A 40 -10.39 3.92 -12.46
N GLU A 41 -10.69 2.67 -12.14
CA GLU A 41 -11.04 2.22 -10.79
C GLU A 41 -10.25 0.94 -10.50
N PRO A 42 -9.46 0.90 -9.41
CA PRO A 42 -8.72 -0.30 -9.02
C PRO A 42 -9.70 -1.38 -8.53
N LEU A 43 -9.35 -2.65 -8.72
CA LEU A 43 -10.14 -3.76 -8.18
C LEU A 43 -9.98 -3.80 -6.66
N LEU A 44 -11.11 -3.85 -5.95
CA LEU A 44 -11.10 -3.98 -4.49
C LEU A 44 -10.56 -5.34 -4.09
N LEU A 45 -9.70 -5.39 -3.06
CA LEU A 45 -9.27 -6.65 -2.46
C LEU A 45 -9.84 -6.80 -1.06
N ALA A 46 -10.67 -7.82 -0.86
CA ALA A 46 -11.07 -8.27 0.45
C ALA A 46 -10.28 -9.54 0.81
N THR A 47 -9.52 -9.49 1.91
CA THR A 47 -8.84 -10.67 2.47
C THR A 47 -9.57 -11.12 3.72
N VAL A 48 -10.01 -12.38 3.72
CA VAL A 48 -10.71 -13.02 4.83
C VAL A 48 -9.78 -14.03 5.47
N ALA A 49 -9.63 -13.97 6.79
CA ALA A 49 -8.94 -15.00 7.55
C ALA A 49 -9.93 -15.67 8.50
N HIS A 50 -10.11 -16.99 8.35
CA HIS A 50 -10.93 -17.76 9.27
C HIS A 50 -10.07 -18.48 10.29
N THR A 51 -10.35 -18.26 11.57
CA THR A 51 -9.61 -18.81 12.71
C THR A 51 -10.59 -19.48 13.68
N GLN A 52 -10.08 -20.23 14.65
CA GLN A 52 -10.90 -20.73 15.76
C GLN A 52 -11.58 -19.60 16.57
N ALA A 53 -10.98 -18.41 16.63
CA ALA A 53 -11.52 -17.25 17.31
C ALA A 53 -12.58 -16.48 16.48
N GLY A 54 -12.83 -16.88 15.23
CA GLY A 54 -13.80 -16.23 14.33
C GLY A 54 -13.24 -15.89 12.96
N THR A 55 -14.07 -15.20 12.17
CA THR A 55 -13.76 -14.69 10.82
C THR A 55 -13.37 -13.22 10.89
N PHE A 56 -12.23 -12.89 10.28
CA PHE A 56 -11.70 -11.53 10.22
C PHE A 56 -11.60 -11.09 8.78
N VAL A 57 -11.89 -9.82 8.52
CA VAL A 57 -11.91 -9.26 7.16
C VAL A 57 -11.06 -8.00 7.10
N LEU A 58 -10.12 -7.97 6.16
CA LEU A 58 -9.52 -6.76 5.62
C LEU A 58 -10.18 -6.47 4.28
N THR A 59 -10.55 -5.22 4.03
CA THR A 59 -11.12 -4.78 2.76
C THR A 59 -10.68 -3.35 2.52
N ASP A 60 -10.54 -2.99 1.26
CA ASP A 60 -10.46 -1.60 0.85
C ASP A 60 -11.81 -0.92 1.19
N GLY A 61 -11.77 0.22 1.89
CA GLY A 61 -12.95 1.01 2.23
C GLY A 61 -13.79 0.49 3.41
N PHE A 62 -15.03 1.01 3.49
CA PHE A 62 -16.02 0.66 4.51
C PHE A 62 -16.85 -0.55 4.08
N THR A 63 -17.20 -1.39 5.04
CA THR A 63 -18.27 -2.38 4.92
C THR A 63 -19.64 -1.68 4.89
N ASP A 64 -20.70 -2.41 4.55
CA ASP A 64 -22.07 -1.88 4.58
C ASP A 64 -22.45 -1.37 5.98
N ALA A 65 -22.07 -2.11 7.03
CA ALA A 65 -22.34 -1.70 8.41
C ALA A 65 -21.62 -0.39 8.78
N GLU A 66 -20.35 -0.25 8.38
CA GLU A 66 -19.56 0.98 8.60
C GLU A 66 -20.13 2.14 7.76
N THR A 67 -20.60 1.86 6.53
CA THR A 67 -21.24 2.84 5.65
C THR A 67 -22.54 3.37 6.24
N ILE A 68 -23.39 2.51 6.80
CA ILE A 68 -24.62 2.92 7.49
C ILE A 68 -24.31 3.88 8.66
N VAL A 69 -23.29 3.57 9.47
CA VAL A 69 -22.89 4.43 10.59
C VAL A 69 -22.40 5.80 10.10
N ARG A 70 -21.59 5.81 9.03
CA ARG A 70 -21.09 7.04 8.42
C ARG A 70 -22.25 7.89 7.88
N ASP A 71 -23.16 7.29 7.12
CA ASP A 71 -24.24 7.98 6.43
C ASP A 71 -25.35 8.43 7.42
N ALA A 72 -25.41 7.83 8.61
CA ALA A 72 -26.21 8.30 9.73
C ALA A 72 -25.63 9.55 10.44
N GLY A 73 -24.51 10.08 9.96
CA GLY A 73 -23.88 11.29 10.50
C GLY A 73 -22.79 11.04 11.54
N PHE A 74 -22.29 9.79 11.65
CA PHE A 74 -21.25 9.40 12.60
C PHE A 74 -19.97 8.91 11.89
N PRO A 75 -19.31 9.75 11.06
CA PRO A 75 -18.13 9.32 10.29
C PRO A 75 -16.96 8.88 11.19
N GLY A 76 -16.78 9.51 12.36
CA GLY A 76 -15.74 9.11 13.31
C GLY A 76 -15.93 7.71 13.89
N ASP A 77 -17.18 7.31 14.14
CA ASP A 77 -17.49 5.97 14.65
C ASP A 77 -17.30 4.91 13.57
N ALA A 78 -17.67 5.21 12.31
CA ALA A 78 -17.40 4.34 11.17
C ALA A 78 -15.89 4.10 10.99
N GLU A 79 -15.08 5.16 11.06
CA GLU A 79 -13.62 5.06 11.04
C GLU A 79 -13.06 4.24 12.21
N ALA A 80 -13.61 4.41 13.43
CA ALA A 80 -13.20 3.66 14.61
C ALA A 80 -13.53 2.17 14.47
N PHE A 81 -14.71 1.80 13.97
CA PHE A 81 -15.08 0.41 13.70
C PHE A 81 -14.20 -0.23 12.64
N THR A 82 -13.90 0.50 11.58
CA THR A 82 -12.95 0.06 10.55
C THR A 82 -11.57 -0.22 11.14
N SER A 83 -11.08 0.69 11.98
CA SER A 83 -9.79 0.55 12.65
C SER A 83 -9.76 -0.66 13.60
N LEU A 84 -10.84 -0.90 14.34
CA LEU A 84 -10.98 -2.08 15.20
C LEU A 84 -10.99 -3.38 14.38
N ARG A 85 -11.75 -3.41 13.28
CA ARG A 85 -11.81 -4.56 12.37
C ARG A 85 -10.43 -4.89 11.79
N GLU A 86 -9.74 -3.88 11.25
CA GLU A 86 -8.38 -4.03 10.70
C GLU A 86 -7.39 -4.49 11.79
N LEU A 87 -7.47 -3.93 13.01
CA LEU A 87 -6.65 -4.32 14.15
C LEU A 87 -6.90 -5.76 14.59
N CYS A 88 -8.13 -6.26 14.49
CA CYS A 88 -8.42 -7.65 14.83
C CYS A 88 -7.87 -8.67 13.82
N PHE A 89 -7.51 -8.24 12.60
CA PHE A 89 -7.06 -9.16 11.56
C PHE A 89 -5.71 -9.86 11.91
N PRO A 90 -5.58 -11.18 11.67
CA PRO A 90 -4.38 -11.95 11.98
C PRO A 90 -3.25 -11.69 10.97
N ILE A 91 -2.62 -10.51 11.02
CA ILE A 91 -1.64 -10.04 10.02
C ILE A 91 -0.46 -10.99 9.73
N HIS A 92 -0.13 -11.91 10.64
CA HIS A 92 0.91 -12.90 10.39
C HIS A 92 0.69 -13.71 9.09
N VAL A 93 -0.58 -13.93 8.69
CA VAL A 93 -0.93 -14.60 7.43
C VAL A 93 -0.54 -13.78 6.19
N LEU A 94 -0.61 -12.44 6.25
CA LEU A 94 -0.18 -11.55 5.17
C LEU A 94 1.34 -11.59 4.97
N GLY A 95 2.08 -11.92 6.02
CA GLY A 95 3.51 -12.19 5.95
C GLY A 95 3.86 -13.24 4.90
N LYS A 96 3.02 -14.26 4.72
CA LYS A 96 3.22 -15.29 3.69
C LYS A 96 2.98 -14.73 2.29
N GLY A 97 1.95 -13.90 2.11
CA GLY A 97 1.67 -13.22 0.83
C GLY A 97 2.77 -12.24 0.43
N MET A 98 3.34 -11.49 1.39
CA MET A 98 4.49 -10.60 1.18
C MET A 98 5.76 -11.32 0.70
N ASN A 99 5.86 -12.64 0.91
CA ASN A 99 7.02 -13.46 0.54
C ASN A 99 6.67 -14.54 -0.50
N LEU A 100 5.51 -14.42 -1.16
CA LEU A 100 5.07 -15.38 -2.16
C LEU A 100 6.06 -15.42 -3.33
N ARG A 101 6.35 -16.64 -3.81
CA ARG A 101 7.11 -16.90 -5.03
C ARG A 101 6.25 -17.68 -6.01
N LEU A 102 5.75 -17.00 -7.04
CA LEU A 102 4.85 -17.57 -8.04
C LEU A 102 5.43 -18.84 -8.69
N GLN A 103 6.72 -18.81 -9.03
CA GLN A 103 7.40 -19.94 -9.67
C GLN A 103 7.57 -21.18 -8.77
N GLU A 104 7.38 -21.03 -7.45
CA GLU A 104 7.40 -22.13 -6.48
C GLU A 104 5.99 -22.62 -6.12
N ALA A 105 4.95 -21.99 -6.66
CA ALA A 105 3.57 -22.35 -6.38
C ALA A 105 3.19 -23.67 -7.07
N GLN A 106 2.25 -24.37 -6.45
CA GLN A 106 1.86 -25.74 -6.79
C GLN A 106 0.48 -25.77 -7.46
N ALA A 107 0.25 -26.81 -8.24
CA ALA A 107 -1.08 -27.22 -8.70
C ALA A 107 -1.27 -28.70 -8.41
N THR A 108 -2.52 -29.14 -8.32
CA THR A 108 -2.84 -30.57 -8.21
C THR A 108 -2.48 -31.29 -9.51
N GLU A 109 -2.71 -30.65 -10.66
CA GLU A 109 -2.31 -31.13 -11.98
C GLU A 109 -1.05 -30.41 -12.44
N GLU A 110 0.04 -31.14 -12.66
CA GLU A 110 1.33 -30.57 -13.06
C GLU A 110 1.27 -29.91 -14.45
N ALA A 111 0.35 -30.36 -15.32
CA ALA A 111 0.09 -29.71 -16.61
C ALA A 111 -0.41 -28.27 -16.41
N ASP A 112 -1.35 -28.04 -15.47
CA ASP A 112 -1.86 -26.70 -15.17
C ASP A 112 -0.76 -25.80 -14.63
N ARG A 113 0.10 -26.32 -13.73
CA ARG A 113 1.24 -25.56 -13.20
C ARG A 113 2.15 -25.07 -14.33
N ARG A 114 2.53 -25.97 -15.25
CA ARG A 114 3.39 -25.61 -16.39
C ARG A 114 2.70 -24.60 -17.30
N HIS A 115 1.46 -24.86 -17.66
CA HIS A 115 0.68 -24.01 -18.54
C HIS A 115 0.55 -22.57 -18.01
N ILE A 116 0.21 -22.43 -16.72
CA ILE A 116 0.03 -21.12 -16.08
C ILE A 116 1.37 -20.38 -15.99
N LEU A 117 2.43 -21.03 -15.55
CA LEU A 117 3.75 -20.40 -15.40
C LEU A 117 4.32 -19.98 -16.76
N ASN A 118 4.17 -20.80 -17.80
CA ASN A 118 4.56 -20.44 -19.17
C ASN A 118 3.68 -19.31 -19.73
N SER A 119 2.38 -19.32 -19.45
CA SER A 119 1.47 -18.22 -19.83
C SER A 119 1.88 -16.91 -19.16
N VAL A 120 2.28 -16.96 -17.88
CA VAL A 120 2.74 -15.78 -17.13
C VAL A 120 3.95 -15.14 -17.78
N VAL A 121 4.93 -15.93 -18.23
CA VAL A 121 6.13 -15.39 -18.89
C VAL A 121 5.92 -15.07 -20.37
N GLY A 122 4.69 -15.20 -20.88
CA GLY A 122 4.31 -14.80 -22.23
C GLY A 122 4.73 -15.80 -23.32
N LYS A 123 4.91 -17.08 -22.98
CA LYS A 123 5.13 -18.14 -23.97
C LYS A 123 3.91 -18.30 -24.90
N GLN A 124 4.16 -18.74 -26.13
CA GLN A 124 3.12 -19.02 -27.12
C GLN A 124 2.38 -20.32 -26.80
N GLN A 125 1.18 -20.50 -27.38
CA GLN A 125 0.29 -21.64 -27.11
C GLN A 125 0.98 -23.01 -27.23
N HIS A 126 1.87 -23.17 -28.22
CA HIS A 126 2.57 -24.44 -28.47
C HIS A 126 3.74 -24.70 -27.50
N GLU A 127 4.12 -23.70 -26.71
CA GLU A 127 5.24 -23.76 -25.75
C GLU A 127 4.73 -23.89 -24.29
N LEU A 128 3.40 -23.89 -24.07
CA LEU A 128 2.81 -23.86 -22.71
C LEU A 128 3.04 -25.13 -21.90
N ASP A 129 3.24 -26.27 -22.57
CA ASP A 129 3.52 -27.55 -21.92
C ASP A 129 5.02 -27.77 -21.64
N GLU A 130 5.90 -26.87 -22.08
CA GLU A 130 7.33 -26.97 -21.82
C GLU A 130 7.65 -26.80 -20.32
N GLU A 131 8.88 -27.14 -19.91
CA GLU A 131 9.32 -26.84 -18.55
C GLU A 131 9.39 -25.31 -18.34
N PRO A 132 8.70 -24.76 -17.32
CA PRO A 132 8.77 -23.35 -17.04
C PRO A 132 10.17 -22.93 -16.63
N PRO A 133 10.61 -21.70 -16.98
CA PRO A 133 11.89 -21.21 -16.52
C PRO A 133 11.91 -21.16 -14.99
N ARG A 134 13.06 -21.50 -14.38
CA ARG A 134 13.20 -21.43 -12.91
C ARG A 134 13.19 -20.00 -12.39
N GLU A 135 13.73 -19.07 -13.18
CA GLU A 135 13.74 -17.65 -12.89
C GLU A 135 13.38 -16.88 -14.15
N HIS A 136 12.64 -15.79 -13.98
CA HIS A 136 12.24 -14.91 -15.07
C HIS A 136 11.98 -13.49 -14.53
N GLU A 137 12.22 -12.47 -15.35
CA GLU A 137 11.97 -11.08 -14.94
C GLU A 137 10.48 -10.86 -14.61
N THR A 138 9.58 -11.45 -15.39
CA THR A 138 8.14 -11.41 -15.12
C THR A 138 7.78 -11.97 -13.74
N TYR A 139 8.40 -13.07 -13.29
CA TYR A 139 8.16 -13.58 -11.94
C TYR A 139 8.66 -12.60 -10.88
N THR A 140 9.82 -11.98 -11.11
CA THR A 140 10.38 -10.98 -10.20
C THR A 140 9.44 -9.79 -10.06
N LYS A 141 8.94 -9.27 -11.19
CA LYS A 141 7.94 -8.19 -11.24
C LYS A 141 6.67 -8.59 -10.48
N MET A 142 6.10 -9.74 -10.83
CA MET A 142 4.82 -10.20 -10.29
C MET A 142 4.87 -10.49 -8.78
N ASN A 143 5.93 -11.15 -8.31
CA ASN A 143 6.14 -11.40 -6.88
C ASN A 143 6.27 -10.09 -6.10
N ALA A 144 7.00 -9.11 -6.65
CA ALA A 144 7.16 -7.81 -6.00
C ALA A 144 5.83 -7.04 -5.92
N GLN A 145 5.04 -7.01 -7.00
CA GLN A 145 3.75 -6.34 -7.04
C GLN A 145 2.72 -6.98 -6.09
N LEU A 146 2.61 -8.31 -6.08
CA LEU A 146 1.75 -9.01 -5.10
C LEU A 146 2.22 -8.76 -3.67
N GLY A 147 3.53 -8.89 -3.44
CA GLY A 147 4.11 -8.68 -2.13
C GLY A 147 3.83 -7.28 -1.59
N SER A 148 3.94 -6.25 -2.44
CA SER A 148 3.63 -4.87 -2.07
C SER A 148 2.15 -4.65 -1.78
N ARG A 149 1.23 -5.32 -2.50
CA ARG A 149 -0.22 -5.23 -2.21
C ARG A 149 -0.55 -5.77 -0.82
N PHE A 150 0.01 -6.92 -0.45
CA PHE A 150 -0.15 -7.45 0.92
C PHE A 150 0.58 -6.62 1.97
N ALA A 151 1.70 -6.00 1.61
CA ALA A 151 2.40 -5.06 2.48
C ALA A 151 1.53 -3.84 2.83
N LEU A 152 0.81 -3.27 1.85
CA LEU A 152 -0.10 -2.16 2.08
C LEU A 152 -1.28 -2.56 2.97
N ALA A 153 -1.86 -3.75 2.78
CA ALA A 153 -2.91 -4.27 3.66
C ALA A 153 -2.40 -4.55 5.08
N CYS A 154 -1.13 -4.96 5.22
CA CYS A 154 -0.49 -5.24 6.51
C CYS A 154 -0.05 -3.96 7.24
N PHE A 155 0.30 -2.91 6.50
CA PHE A 155 0.94 -1.69 7.00
C PHE A 155 0.25 -1.11 8.23
N GLY A 156 -1.04 -0.82 8.11
CA GLY A 156 -1.80 -0.18 9.19
C GLY A 156 -1.85 -1.01 10.47
N PRO A 157 -2.40 -2.24 10.42
CA PRO A 157 -2.43 -3.13 11.58
C PRO A 157 -1.04 -3.45 12.15
N ALA A 158 0.00 -3.57 11.31
CA ALA A 158 1.36 -3.84 11.77
C ALA A 158 1.94 -2.68 12.57
N ILE A 159 1.67 -1.42 12.16
CA ILE A 159 1.99 -0.23 12.95
C ILE A 159 1.24 -0.24 14.27
N MET A 160 -0.08 -0.41 14.22
CA MET A 160 -0.93 -0.31 15.41
C MET A 160 -0.60 -1.37 16.46
N LYS A 161 -0.19 -2.58 16.03
CA LYS A 161 0.24 -3.67 16.92
C LYS A 161 1.68 -3.59 17.37
N GLY A 162 2.50 -2.70 16.78
CA GLY A 162 3.94 -2.71 16.99
C GLY A 162 4.62 -4.00 16.51
N SER A 163 4.08 -4.65 15.49
CA SER A 163 4.55 -5.96 15.01
C SER A 163 5.88 -5.87 14.23
N ASP A 164 6.70 -6.93 14.29
CA ASP A 164 7.92 -7.05 13.47
C ASP A 164 7.62 -7.11 11.95
N GLN A 165 6.36 -7.38 11.57
CA GLN A 165 5.94 -7.36 10.17
C GLN A 165 6.14 -6.02 9.48
N ARG A 166 6.27 -4.91 10.22
CA ARG A 166 6.59 -3.58 9.67
C ARG A 166 7.87 -3.59 8.82
N LEU A 167 8.86 -4.40 9.20
CA LEU A 167 10.08 -4.58 8.40
C LEU A 167 9.80 -5.31 7.09
N GLY A 168 8.90 -6.31 7.13
CA GLY A 168 8.39 -6.99 5.94
C GLY A 168 7.67 -6.04 4.99
N VAL A 169 6.89 -5.10 5.52
CA VAL A 169 6.17 -4.08 4.75
C VAL A 169 7.15 -3.19 3.97
N ALA A 170 8.14 -2.62 4.64
CA ALA A 170 9.14 -1.75 4.00
C ALA A 170 9.94 -2.50 2.90
N ARG A 171 10.34 -3.75 3.18
CA ARG A 171 11.06 -4.59 2.22
C ARG A 171 10.20 -4.93 1.00
N ALA A 172 8.93 -5.28 1.19
CA ALA A 172 8.03 -5.63 0.10
C ALA A 172 7.69 -4.41 -0.77
N LEU A 173 7.46 -3.24 -0.17
CA LEU A 173 7.25 -1.98 -0.90
C LEU A 173 8.48 -1.60 -1.73
N SER A 174 9.67 -1.64 -1.13
CA SER A 174 10.91 -1.26 -1.84
C SER A 174 11.30 -2.22 -2.96
N ALA A 175 10.87 -3.49 -2.89
CA ALA A 175 11.07 -4.48 -3.95
C ALA A 175 10.21 -4.19 -5.19
N ASP A 176 9.07 -3.52 -5.03
CA ASP A 176 8.15 -3.20 -6.12
C ASP A 176 8.58 -1.96 -6.90
N ARG A 177 9.64 -2.12 -7.69
CA ARG A 177 10.20 -1.07 -8.55
C ARG A 177 9.30 -0.70 -9.74
N TRP A 178 8.17 -1.39 -9.92
CA TRP A 178 7.25 -1.13 -11.03
C TRP A 178 6.08 -0.23 -10.63
N ARG A 179 5.81 -0.08 -9.33
CA ARG A 179 4.77 0.80 -8.81
C ARG A 179 5.06 2.26 -9.14
N ARG A 180 4.17 2.90 -9.89
CA ARG A 180 4.26 4.33 -10.23
C ARG A 180 3.41 5.21 -9.33
N GLN A 181 2.37 4.63 -8.74
CA GLN A 181 1.47 5.35 -7.86
C GLN A 181 1.30 4.68 -6.50
N LEU A 182 1.31 5.50 -5.46
CA LEU A 182 1.00 5.10 -4.10
C LEU A 182 0.08 6.13 -3.46
N VAL A 183 -1.10 5.65 -3.08
CA VAL A 183 -2.10 6.41 -2.34
C VAL A 183 -2.27 5.70 -1.00
N LEU A 184 -2.03 6.41 0.10
CA LEU A 184 -2.11 5.82 1.42
C LEU A 184 -2.79 6.75 2.40
N ASP A 185 -3.87 6.24 2.97
CA ASP A 185 -4.53 6.85 4.10
C ASP A 185 -3.82 6.41 5.39
N ILE A 186 -3.16 7.37 6.04
CA ILE A 186 -2.43 7.19 7.31
C ILE A 186 -3.11 7.90 8.46
N THR A 187 -4.33 8.40 8.25
CA THR A 187 -5.17 9.05 9.26
C THR A 187 -5.39 8.15 10.47
N LYS A 188 -5.51 6.84 10.25
CA LYS A 188 -5.79 5.83 11.27
C LYS A 188 -4.55 5.41 12.09
N LEU A 189 -3.34 5.80 11.68
CA LEU A 189 -2.11 5.09 12.05
C LEU A 189 -1.17 5.82 13.00
N LEU A 190 -1.32 7.14 13.17
CA LEU A 190 -0.31 7.96 13.81
C LEU A 190 -0.84 8.66 15.06
N ARG A 191 -0.69 7.98 16.20
CA ARG A 191 -0.56 8.63 17.52
C ARG A 191 0.92 8.91 17.80
N GLU A 192 1.24 9.79 18.75
CA GLU A 192 2.63 10.16 19.12
C GLU A 192 3.59 8.96 19.30
N ARG A 193 3.09 7.79 19.74
CA ARG A 193 3.90 6.59 19.99
C ARG A 193 4.32 5.83 18.73
N GLN A 194 3.86 6.22 17.54
CA GLN A 194 4.01 5.43 16.30
C GLN A 194 4.90 6.08 15.24
N VAL A 195 5.54 7.22 15.56
CA VAL A 195 6.44 7.97 14.66
C VAL A 195 7.53 7.08 14.04
N ALA A 196 8.23 6.26 14.85
CA ALA A 196 9.28 5.37 14.36
C ALA A 196 8.78 4.31 13.35
N ALA A 197 7.49 3.98 13.40
CA ALA A 197 6.90 3.02 12.47
C ALA A 197 6.63 3.64 11.09
N PHE A 198 6.38 4.96 11.04
CA PHE A 198 6.29 5.71 9.80
C PHE A 198 7.66 5.78 9.10
N ASP A 199 8.73 5.99 9.86
CA ASP A 199 10.11 6.05 9.35
C ASP A 199 10.51 4.76 8.61
N VAL A 200 10.10 3.61 9.14
CA VAL A 200 10.29 2.30 8.49
C VAL A 200 9.57 2.24 7.14
N PHE A 201 8.36 2.78 7.06
CA PHE A 201 7.60 2.80 5.82
C PHE A 201 8.19 3.76 4.78
N VAL A 202 8.55 4.99 5.15
CA VAL A 202 9.14 5.93 4.18
C VAL A 202 10.49 5.43 3.66
N ALA A 203 11.24 4.68 4.48
CA ALA A 203 12.46 4.00 4.02
C ALA A 203 12.19 2.90 2.96
N GLY A 204 10.95 2.39 2.90
CA GLY A 204 10.50 1.38 1.95
C GLY A 204 9.82 1.92 0.68
N LEU A 205 9.74 3.25 0.49
CA LEU A 205 9.10 3.80 -0.70
C LEU A 205 9.76 3.28 -2.01
N PRO A 206 8.97 2.90 -3.03
CA PRO A 206 9.52 2.51 -4.32
C PRO A 206 10.39 3.62 -4.93
N LYS A 207 11.57 3.27 -5.45
CA LYS A 207 12.54 4.24 -5.99
C LYS A 207 12.06 4.93 -7.27
N ASP A 208 11.22 4.25 -8.03
CA ASP A 208 10.72 4.68 -9.32
C ASP A 208 9.27 5.23 -9.25
N LEU A 209 8.81 5.55 -8.03
CA LEU A 209 7.48 6.10 -7.76
C LEU A 209 7.35 7.52 -8.35
N GLU A 210 6.29 7.72 -9.11
CA GLU A 210 6.01 9.00 -9.79
C GLU A 210 4.92 9.80 -9.07
N HIS A 211 4.00 9.12 -8.39
CA HIS A 211 2.82 9.71 -7.76
C HIS A 211 2.70 9.24 -6.32
N LEU A 212 2.75 10.17 -5.37
CA LEU A 212 2.60 9.88 -3.94
C LEU A 212 1.49 10.75 -3.36
N SER A 213 0.46 10.10 -2.79
CA SER A 213 -0.60 10.76 -2.03
C SER A 213 -0.66 10.18 -0.62
N LEU A 214 -0.47 11.03 0.38
CA LEU A 214 -0.51 10.64 1.79
C LEU A 214 -1.52 11.52 2.54
N PHE A 215 -2.42 10.89 3.31
CA PHE A 215 -3.47 11.59 4.06
C PHE A 215 -3.29 11.40 5.56
N TRP A 216 -3.14 12.51 6.29
CA TRP A 216 -3.06 12.55 7.74
C TRP A 216 -4.33 13.15 8.35
N LYS A 217 -4.57 12.79 9.61
CA LYS A 217 -5.64 13.36 10.44
C LYS A 217 -5.07 13.60 11.83
N GLU A 218 -5.43 14.75 12.40
CA GLU A 218 -5.12 15.16 13.79
C GLU A 218 -3.65 15.41 14.13
N PHE A 219 -2.71 14.55 13.70
CA PHE A 219 -1.31 14.63 14.12
C PHE A 219 -0.30 14.20 13.04
N VAL A 220 0.75 15.01 12.91
CA VAL A 220 2.00 14.73 12.19
C VAL A 220 3.14 15.15 13.10
N ALA A 221 4.06 14.23 13.41
CA ALA A 221 5.32 14.60 14.01
C ALA A 221 6.21 15.28 12.96
N ILE A 222 6.88 16.37 13.34
CA ILE A 222 7.84 17.07 12.46
C ILE A 222 8.89 16.09 11.93
N SER A 223 9.39 15.19 12.80
CA SER A 223 10.36 14.16 12.42
C SER A 223 9.86 13.23 11.33
N SER A 224 8.56 12.89 11.31
CA SER A 224 7.96 12.09 10.24
C SER A 224 7.94 12.84 8.91
N LEU A 225 7.64 14.14 8.93
CA LEU A 225 7.66 14.95 7.71
C LEU A 225 9.09 15.15 7.18
N THR A 226 10.07 15.34 8.07
CA THR A 226 11.49 15.38 7.69
C THR A 226 11.96 14.04 7.14
N ALA A 227 11.62 12.92 7.77
CA ALA A 227 11.97 11.59 7.29
C ALA A 227 11.34 11.30 5.92
N LEU A 228 10.10 11.72 5.69
CA LEU A 228 9.47 11.66 4.37
C LEU A 228 10.26 12.49 3.35
N ALA A 229 10.55 13.75 3.68
CA ALA A 229 11.28 14.67 2.81
C ALA A 229 12.63 14.11 2.37
N GLU A 230 13.38 13.47 3.28
CA GLU A 230 14.66 12.83 2.99
C GLU A 230 14.56 11.57 2.11
N LYS A 231 13.37 10.97 2.01
CA LYS A 231 13.12 9.71 1.31
C LYS A 231 12.24 9.86 0.07
N LEU A 232 11.86 11.08 -0.30
CA LEU A 232 11.11 11.32 -1.53
C LEU A 232 11.87 10.76 -2.74
N PRO A 233 11.24 9.92 -3.57
CA PRO A 233 11.87 9.38 -4.77
C PRO A 233 12.25 10.49 -5.77
N ILE A 234 13.42 10.38 -6.39
CA ILE A 234 13.90 11.36 -7.38
C ILE A 234 13.06 11.37 -8.66
N SER A 235 12.27 10.32 -8.89
CA SER A 235 11.36 10.14 -10.02
C SER A 235 9.98 10.77 -9.79
N LEU A 236 9.71 11.30 -8.59
CA LEU A 236 8.40 11.76 -8.18
C LEU A 236 7.96 13.02 -8.95
N GLN A 237 6.86 12.91 -9.67
CA GLN A 237 6.26 13.97 -10.48
C GLN A 237 5.07 14.64 -9.78
N GLN A 238 4.32 13.89 -8.96
CA GLN A 238 3.17 14.41 -8.22
C GLN A 238 3.26 14.04 -6.74
N LEU A 239 3.13 15.05 -5.89
CA LEU A 239 3.11 14.89 -4.44
C LEU A 239 1.85 15.55 -3.87
N ARG A 240 1.00 14.75 -3.21
CA ARG A 240 -0.18 15.23 -2.48
C ARG A 240 -0.06 14.88 -1.01
N LEU A 241 -0.04 15.88 -0.14
CA LEU A 241 -0.02 15.69 1.30
C LEU A 241 -1.24 16.38 1.90
N ASP A 242 -2.14 15.61 2.48
CA ASP A 242 -3.31 16.14 3.18
C ASP A 242 -3.03 16.16 4.68
N PHE A 243 -2.98 17.35 5.25
CA PHE A 243 -2.76 17.57 6.68
C PHE A 243 -3.98 18.18 7.37
N ASN A 244 -5.17 18.06 6.80
CA ASN A 244 -6.36 18.67 7.37
C ASN A 244 -6.58 18.23 8.83
N GLY A 245 -6.77 19.21 9.72
CA GLY A 245 -6.93 19.00 11.16
C GLY A 245 -5.63 18.71 11.92
N CYS A 246 -4.47 18.69 11.28
CA CYS A 246 -3.18 18.56 11.97
C CYS A 246 -2.81 19.87 12.69
N ARG A 247 -3.19 19.99 13.96
CA ARG A 247 -2.95 21.21 14.77
C ARG A 247 -1.51 21.41 15.21
N GLN A 248 -0.68 20.36 15.13
CA GLN A 248 0.72 20.35 15.57
C GLN A 248 1.74 20.43 14.42
N ILE A 249 1.30 20.62 13.16
CA ILE A 249 2.26 20.92 12.10
C ILE A 249 2.82 22.31 12.35
N ILE A 250 4.02 22.33 12.91
CA ILE A 250 4.76 23.53 13.26
C ILE A 250 5.54 24.00 12.02
N ASN A 251 5.77 25.32 11.96
CA ASN A 251 6.48 26.06 10.92
C ASN A 251 7.87 25.53 10.50
N ALA A 252 8.43 24.52 11.16
CA ALA A 252 9.70 23.88 10.79
C ALA A 252 9.53 22.70 9.80
N GLY A 253 8.40 22.01 9.81
CA GLY A 253 8.21 20.81 8.96
C GLY A 253 8.03 21.12 7.47
N VAL A 254 7.27 22.18 7.16
CA VAL A 254 6.99 22.58 5.77
C VAL A 254 8.25 23.11 5.05
N PRO A 255 9.09 23.98 5.65
CA PRO A 255 10.38 24.35 5.04
C PRO A 255 11.31 23.16 4.82
N ALA A 256 11.40 22.22 5.78
CA ALA A 256 12.21 21.01 5.63
C ALA A 256 11.75 20.15 4.44
N LEU A 257 10.43 20.05 4.22
CA LEU A 257 9.88 19.43 3.02
C LEU A 257 10.27 20.20 1.75
N ALA A 258 10.11 21.53 1.74
CA ALA A 258 10.41 22.38 0.60
C ALA A 258 11.87 22.26 0.13
N GLU A 259 12.81 22.11 1.06
CA GLU A 259 14.24 21.94 0.75
C GLU A 259 14.59 20.63 0.05
N LYS A 260 13.73 19.61 0.15
CA LYS A 260 13.99 18.26 -0.35
C LYS A 260 13.03 17.81 -1.45
N LEU A 261 12.20 18.72 -1.95
CA LEU A 261 11.33 18.41 -3.09
C LEU A 261 12.17 17.99 -4.30
N PRO A 262 11.84 16.87 -4.97
CA PRO A 262 12.60 16.38 -6.11
C PRO A 262 12.45 17.33 -7.30
N ILE A 263 13.51 17.48 -8.09
CA ILE A 263 13.53 18.38 -9.26
C ILE A 263 12.58 17.96 -10.38
N SER A 264 12.15 16.70 -10.38
CA SER A 264 11.19 16.13 -11.32
C SER A 264 9.73 16.47 -10.96
N LEU A 265 9.49 17.10 -9.80
CA LEU A 265 8.15 17.38 -9.31
C LEU A 265 7.46 18.43 -10.17
N GLN A 266 6.33 18.05 -10.75
CA GLN A 266 5.50 18.90 -11.61
C GLN A 266 4.25 19.40 -10.88
N GLN A 267 3.74 18.63 -9.92
CA GLN A 267 2.54 18.95 -9.17
C GLN A 267 2.76 18.74 -7.68
N LEU A 268 2.46 19.79 -6.90
CA LEU A 268 2.48 19.76 -5.44
C LEU A 268 1.11 20.21 -4.93
N GLU A 269 0.45 19.36 -4.17
CA GLU A 269 -0.80 19.68 -3.48
C GLU A 269 -0.60 19.49 -1.97
N LEU A 270 -0.77 20.56 -1.21
CA LEU A 270 -0.69 20.53 0.24
C LEU A 270 -2.00 21.06 0.82
N LYS A 271 -2.67 20.27 1.66
CA LYS A 271 -3.91 20.70 2.32
C LYS A 271 -3.67 20.94 3.80
N PHE A 272 -4.10 22.11 4.27
CA PHE A 272 -3.83 22.61 5.62
C PHE A 272 -5.10 23.14 6.32
N ARG A 273 -6.28 22.67 5.94
CA ARG A 273 -7.53 23.10 6.58
C ARG A 273 -7.44 22.82 8.08
N ASP A 274 -7.81 23.78 8.91
CA ASP A 274 -7.78 23.67 10.38
C ASP A 274 -6.37 23.41 10.98
N CYS A 275 -5.30 23.75 10.25
CA CYS A 275 -3.93 23.81 10.79
C CYS A 275 -3.64 25.21 11.38
N SER A 276 -3.88 25.40 12.68
CA SER A 276 -3.77 26.71 13.33
C SER A 276 -2.34 27.24 13.53
N GLN A 277 -1.31 26.42 13.29
CA GLN A 277 0.09 26.77 13.55
C GLN A 277 0.93 27.07 12.30
N ILE A 278 0.33 26.99 11.11
CA ILE A 278 1.03 27.29 9.85
C ILE A 278 1.02 28.79 9.61
N SER A 279 2.21 29.35 9.45
CA SER A 279 2.42 30.77 9.18
C SER A 279 2.63 31.03 7.69
N ASN A 280 2.44 32.29 7.29
CA ASN A 280 2.76 32.76 5.93
C ASN A 280 4.22 32.49 5.55
N ALA A 281 5.15 32.48 6.52
CA ALA A 281 6.57 32.20 6.25
C ALA A 281 6.81 30.76 5.73
N SER A 282 6.04 29.79 6.22
CA SER A 282 6.11 28.40 5.73
C SER A 282 5.58 28.26 4.29
N VAL A 283 4.59 29.09 3.92
CA VAL A 283 4.08 29.13 2.54
C VAL A 283 5.08 29.81 1.60
N VAL A 284 5.74 30.89 2.06
CA VAL A 284 6.80 31.57 1.27
C VAL A 284 7.96 30.62 0.97
N ALA A 285 8.37 29.79 1.93
CA ALA A 285 9.43 28.79 1.72
C ALA A 285 9.10 27.79 0.58
N LEU A 286 7.83 27.48 0.36
CA LEU A 286 7.38 26.63 -0.76
C LEU A 286 7.41 27.39 -2.09
N THR A 287 6.92 28.64 -2.11
CA THR A 287 6.87 29.43 -3.35
C THR A 287 8.24 29.77 -3.89
N ASP A 288 9.20 30.09 -3.02
CA ASP A 288 10.57 30.42 -3.43
C ASP A 288 11.27 29.24 -4.12
N LYS A 289 10.94 28.00 -3.73
CA LYS A 289 11.49 26.80 -4.35
C LYS A 289 10.81 26.45 -5.68
N MET A 290 9.48 26.61 -5.78
CA MET A 290 8.76 26.33 -7.03
C MET A 290 9.03 27.38 -8.12
N LEU A 291 9.39 28.61 -7.75
CA LEU A 291 9.83 29.65 -8.70
C LEU A 291 11.24 29.42 -9.27
N ILE A 292 12.10 28.67 -8.58
CA ILE A 292 13.46 28.34 -9.05
C ILE A 292 13.43 27.15 -10.04
N SER A 293 12.35 26.36 -10.05
CA SER A 293 12.19 25.15 -10.88
C SER A 293 11.38 25.34 -12.17
N LEU A 294 10.95 26.57 -12.50
CA LEU A 294 10.31 26.96 -13.77
C LEU A 294 11.31 27.67 -14.69
#